data_AF-A0A3M6TWB7-F1
#
_entry.id   AF-A0A3M6TWB7-F1
#
_cell.length_a   1.000
_cell.length_b   1.000
_cell.length_c   1.000
_cell.angle_alpha   90.00
_cell.angle_beta   90.00
_cell.angle_gamma   90.00
#
_symmetry.space_group_name_H-M   'P 1'
#
loop_
_entity.id
_entity.type
_entity.pdbx_description
1 polymer ?
#
loop_
_entity_poly.entity_id
_entity_poly.type
_entity_poly.pdbx_seq_one_letter_code
_entity_poly.pdbx_strand_id
1 'polypeptide(L)'
;MGYGLNKFVNHVDQNLLCSICAGVLQEAVITPCGHSFCDECLHIWLSRPNTTTCPSCRSDVPPYDVIPVLALRGVVEGLAVHCDNDEHGCKMVLKLEKLPAHLQECEFALIECGACGKSVKRFELPDHHEECEIIKNLVAKHKKTQKEELTIDNLTKQIALLEVDLNKTKTALRESEGDVRRVKRELRELQFQLEVRMSEEQEFDQDWDPEYNYGYSPSSIAQLASLVSRYLLNKPYYVDRNRIFNAIKRCYDYYHGYAGYSQDVHMLLAASYASNWFTENQRSNFDSWLQNLARARFLISS
;
A
#
# COMPACT_ATOMS: atom_id res chain seq x y z
N MET A 1 -7.65 -15.03 11.13
CA MET A 1 -8.76 -15.65 10.36
C MET A 1 -9.80 -14.59 10.01
N GLY A 2 -10.95 -14.94 9.42
CA GLY A 2 -12.04 -13.99 9.13
C GLY A 2 -12.84 -13.55 10.37
N TYR A 3 -13.65 -12.49 10.24
CA TYR A 3 -14.47 -11.95 11.32
C TYR A 3 -15.71 -12.82 11.60
N GLY A 4 -16.03 -13.04 12.88
CA GLY A 4 -17.24 -13.77 13.29
C GLY A 4 -18.53 -12.99 12.98
N LEU A 5 -19.55 -13.69 12.46
CA LEU A 5 -20.82 -13.10 12.03
C LEU A 5 -21.53 -12.29 13.12
N ASN A 6 -21.48 -12.76 14.38
CA ASN A 6 -22.12 -12.11 15.53
C ASN A 6 -21.62 -10.69 15.82
N LYS A 7 -20.50 -10.26 15.23
CA LYS A 7 -19.97 -8.90 15.37
C LYS A 7 -20.78 -7.87 14.56
N PHE A 8 -21.48 -8.30 13.50
CA PHE A 8 -22.15 -7.42 12.54
C PHE A 8 -23.62 -7.19 12.91
N VAL A 9 -24.08 -5.94 12.81
CA VAL A 9 -25.45 -5.54 13.18
C VAL A 9 -26.49 -6.04 12.17
N ASN A 10 -26.10 -6.04 10.89
CA ASN A 10 -26.95 -6.41 9.76
C ASN A 10 -26.51 -7.75 9.17
N HIS A 11 -27.43 -8.43 8.48
CA HIS A 11 -27.10 -9.62 7.69
C HIS A 11 -26.02 -9.30 6.64
N VAL A 12 -24.88 -9.96 6.72
CA VAL A 12 -23.75 -9.79 5.79
C VAL A 12 -23.99 -10.61 4.51
N ASP A 13 -23.68 -10.04 3.35
CA ASP A 13 -23.81 -10.72 2.06
C ASP A 13 -22.92 -11.98 2.00
N GLN A 14 -23.44 -13.08 1.44
CA GLN A 14 -22.71 -14.35 1.32
C GLN A 14 -21.44 -14.23 0.46
N ASN A 15 -21.41 -13.29 -0.50
CA ASN A 15 -20.24 -12.98 -1.30
C ASN A 15 -19.09 -12.33 -0.50
N LEU A 16 -19.36 -11.87 0.73
CA LEU A 16 -18.37 -11.33 1.66
C LEU A 16 -17.89 -12.38 2.69
N LEU A 17 -18.25 -13.67 2.53
CA LEU A 17 -17.88 -14.74 3.45
C LEU A 17 -16.75 -15.61 2.88
N CYS A 18 -15.79 -15.97 3.73
CA CYS A 18 -14.69 -16.86 3.38
C CYS A 18 -15.13 -18.33 3.50
N SER A 19 -15.09 -19.09 2.40
CA SER A 19 -15.48 -20.52 2.39
C SER A 19 -14.55 -21.44 3.21
N ILE A 20 -13.39 -20.95 3.68
CA ILE A 20 -12.48 -21.70 4.56
C ILE A 20 -12.89 -21.61 6.04
N CYS A 21 -13.27 -20.42 6.51
CA CYS A 21 -13.53 -20.16 7.94
C CYS A 21 -14.98 -19.77 8.28
N ALA A 22 -15.86 -19.68 7.27
CA ALA A 22 -17.27 -19.27 7.37
C ALA A 22 -17.53 -17.89 8.01
N GLY A 23 -16.47 -17.09 8.25
CA GLY A 23 -16.54 -15.70 8.70
C GLY A 23 -16.45 -14.70 7.55
N VAL A 24 -16.71 -13.43 7.86
CA VAL A 24 -16.58 -12.32 6.91
C VAL A 24 -15.11 -12.13 6.53
N LEU A 25 -14.85 -11.84 5.25
CA LEU A 25 -13.50 -11.69 4.67
C LEU A 25 -12.67 -10.64 5.43
N GLN A 26 -11.70 -11.08 6.22
CA GLN A 26 -10.64 -10.24 6.76
C GLN A 26 -9.46 -10.23 5.78
N GLU A 27 -8.94 -9.05 5.45
CA GLU A 27 -7.84 -8.89 4.49
C GLU A 27 -8.09 -9.61 3.16
N ALA A 28 -9.27 -9.39 2.58
CA ALA A 28 -9.73 -10.08 1.38
C ALA A 28 -8.67 -10.17 0.25
N VAL A 29 -8.44 -11.38 -0.24
CA VAL A 29 -7.61 -11.72 -1.41
C VAL A 29 -8.42 -12.54 -2.41
N ILE A 30 -8.06 -12.48 -3.69
CA ILE A 30 -8.65 -13.29 -4.76
C ILE A 30 -7.58 -14.17 -5.40
N THR A 31 -8.02 -15.34 -5.87
CA THR A 31 -7.22 -16.31 -6.64
C THR A 31 -7.42 -16.11 -8.14
N PRO A 32 -6.52 -16.58 -9.02
CA PRO A 32 -6.68 -16.43 -10.48
C PRO A 32 -7.98 -17.04 -11.04
N CYS A 33 -8.58 -18.00 -10.33
CA CYS A 33 -9.88 -18.59 -10.64
C CYS A 33 -11.11 -17.78 -10.16
N GLY A 34 -10.91 -16.53 -9.71
CA GLY A 34 -11.99 -15.61 -9.31
C GLY A 34 -12.59 -15.82 -7.91
N HIS A 35 -12.07 -16.76 -7.11
CA HIS A 35 -12.59 -17.04 -5.76
C HIS A 35 -11.84 -16.24 -4.69
N SER A 36 -12.60 -15.63 -3.78
CA SER A 36 -12.10 -14.75 -2.71
C SER A 36 -12.03 -15.44 -1.34
N PHE A 37 -11.00 -15.10 -0.57
CA PHE A 37 -10.69 -15.68 0.74
C PHE A 37 -10.10 -14.63 1.70
N CYS A 38 -10.03 -14.93 2.99
CA CYS A 38 -9.16 -14.17 3.90
C CYS A 38 -7.70 -14.52 3.59
N ASP A 39 -6.80 -13.53 3.53
CA ASP A 39 -5.37 -13.72 3.26
C ASP A 39 -4.76 -14.87 4.07
N GLU A 40 -4.77 -14.74 5.40
CA GLU A 40 -4.27 -15.73 6.35
C GLU A 40 -4.88 -17.13 6.15
N CYS A 41 -6.18 -17.21 5.81
CA CYS A 41 -6.86 -18.50 5.62
C CYS A 41 -6.41 -19.19 4.33
N LEU A 42 -6.21 -18.45 3.23
CA LEU A 42 -5.68 -18.98 1.98
C LEU A 42 -4.18 -19.31 2.13
N HIS A 43 -3.41 -18.47 2.82
CA HIS A 43 -2.00 -18.73 3.13
C HIS A 43 -1.83 -20.03 3.94
N ILE A 44 -2.63 -20.24 5.00
CA ILE A 44 -2.64 -21.49 5.80
C ILE A 44 -3.07 -22.71 4.98
N TRP A 45 -3.91 -22.52 3.94
CA TRP A 45 -4.28 -23.59 3.03
C TRP A 45 -3.14 -23.95 2.06
N LEU A 46 -2.58 -22.96 1.36
CA LEU A 46 -1.48 -23.15 0.38
C LEU A 46 -0.16 -23.60 1.05
N SER A 47 0.02 -23.32 2.35
CA SER A 47 1.19 -23.76 3.13
C SER A 47 1.22 -25.26 3.47
N ARG A 48 0.16 -26.03 3.16
CA ARG A 48 0.12 -27.47 3.45
C ARG A 48 0.78 -28.26 2.30
N PRO A 49 1.36 -29.44 2.58
CA PRO A 49 1.93 -30.27 1.52
C PRO A 49 0.85 -30.71 0.53
N ASN A 50 1.16 -30.59 -0.76
CA ASN A 50 0.33 -31.01 -1.90
C ASN A 50 -1.00 -30.24 -2.11
N THR A 51 -1.14 -29.00 -1.59
CA THR A 51 -2.37 -28.20 -1.75
C THR A 51 -2.14 -26.86 -2.46
N THR A 52 -1.64 -26.90 -3.69
CA THR A 52 -1.48 -25.74 -4.59
C THR A 52 -2.78 -25.40 -5.36
N THR A 53 -3.95 -25.60 -4.75
CA THR A 53 -5.26 -25.52 -5.43
C THR A 53 -6.28 -24.70 -4.63
N CYS A 54 -7.20 -24.06 -5.35
CA CYS A 54 -8.30 -23.28 -4.78
C CYS A 54 -9.24 -24.16 -3.93
N PRO A 55 -9.51 -23.83 -2.66
CA PRO A 55 -10.44 -24.56 -1.81
C PRO A 55 -11.85 -24.75 -2.41
N SER A 56 -12.34 -23.75 -3.16
CA SER A 56 -13.72 -23.71 -3.67
C SER A 56 -13.91 -24.50 -4.97
N CYS A 57 -12.99 -24.38 -5.94
CA CYS A 57 -13.13 -25.00 -7.28
C CYS A 57 -12.01 -25.97 -7.68
N ARG A 58 -10.97 -26.12 -6.86
CA ARG A 58 -9.79 -27.01 -7.08
C ARG A 58 -8.92 -26.69 -8.30
N SER A 59 -9.14 -25.57 -8.99
CA SER A 59 -8.19 -25.01 -9.95
C SER A 59 -6.84 -24.74 -9.28
N ASP A 60 -5.73 -24.88 -10.00
CA ASP A 60 -4.41 -24.55 -9.48
C ASP A 60 -4.30 -23.05 -9.11
N VAL A 61 -3.58 -22.79 -8.01
CA VAL A 61 -3.32 -21.46 -7.46
C VAL A 61 -1.83 -21.41 -7.08
N PRO A 62 -0.97 -20.81 -7.92
CA PRO A 62 0.42 -20.58 -7.58
C PRO A 62 0.52 -19.64 -6.37
N PRO A 63 1.45 -19.86 -5.41
CA PRO A 63 1.54 -19.06 -4.18
C PRO A 63 1.78 -17.56 -4.38
N TYR A 64 2.27 -17.15 -5.55
CA TYR A 64 2.60 -15.76 -5.89
C TYR A 64 1.47 -15.02 -6.62
N ASP A 65 0.42 -15.73 -7.05
CA ASP A 65 -0.65 -15.18 -7.90
C ASP A 65 -1.91 -14.79 -7.09
N VAL A 66 -1.73 -14.58 -5.78
CA VAL A 66 -2.79 -14.20 -4.83
C VAL A 66 -2.86 -12.67 -4.75
N ILE A 67 -3.99 -12.09 -5.16
CA ILE A 67 -4.13 -10.64 -5.35
C ILE A 67 -5.00 -10.01 -4.23
N PRO A 68 -4.54 -9.00 -3.49
CA PRO A 68 -5.36 -8.27 -2.52
C PRO A 68 -6.54 -7.52 -3.17
N VAL A 69 -7.76 -7.73 -2.68
CA VAL A 69 -8.96 -7.08 -3.22
C VAL A 69 -9.36 -5.88 -2.38
N LEU A 70 -8.68 -4.74 -2.61
CA LEU A 70 -8.89 -3.50 -1.85
C LEU A 70 -10.37 -3.04 -1.84
N ALA A 71 -11.10 -3.25 -2.94
CA ALA A 71 -12.52 -2.93 -3.02
C ALA A 71 -13.39 -3.77 -2.06
N LEU A 72 -13.12 -5.07 -1.92
CA LEU A 72 -13.85 -5.93 -0.96
C LEU A 72 -13.46 -5.61 0.49
N ARG A 73 -12.19 -5.27 0.74
CA ARG A 73 -11.73 -4.78 2.06
C ARG A 73 -12.50 -3.53 2.47
N GLY A 74 -12.55 -2.51 1.61
CA GLY A 74 -13.33 -1.28 1.85
C GLY A 74 -14.83 -1.49 2.05
N VAL A 75 -15.43 -2.48 1.37
CA VAL A 75 -16.84 -2.86 1.60
C VAL A 75 -17.02 -3.49 2.99
N VAL A 76 -16.13 -4.39 3.42
CA VAL A 76 -16.18 -5.02 4.75
C VAL A 76 -15.88 -4.01 5.87
N GLU A 77 -14.89 -3.15 5.69
CA GLU A 77 -14.55 -2.02 6.59
C GLU A 77 -15.73 -1.05 6.78
N GLY A 78 -16.56 -0.89 5.74
CA GLY A 78 -17.76 -0.08 5.76
C GLY A 78 -18.96 -0.69 6.50
N LEU A 79 -18.93 -1.97 6.87
CA LEU A 79 -20.04 -2.65 7.56
C LEU A 79 -20.20 -2.15 9.00
N ALA A 80 -21.45 -2.10 9.46
CA ALA A 80 -21.79 -1.75 10.84
C ALA A 80 -21.58 -2.95 11.79
N VAL A 81 -20.84 -2.70 12.87
CA VAL A 81 -20.48 -3.68 13.90
C VAL A 81 -20.81 -3.18 15.30
N HIS A 82 -21.03 -4.12 16.21
CA HIS A 82 -21.04 -3.89 17.65
C HIS A 82 -19.60 -3.78 18.19
N CYS A 83 -19.43 -3.10 19.33
CA CYS A 83 -18.18 -3.13 20.07
C CYS A 83 -17.94 -4.51 20.71
N ASP A 84 -16.69 -4.98 20.71
CA ASP A 84 -16.25 -6.22 21.37
C ASP A 84 -16.52 -6.23 22.89
N ASN A 85 -16.83 -5.06 23.48
CA ASN A 85 -17.21 -4.89 24.88
C ASN A 85 -18.74 -4.75 25.10
N ASP A 86 -19.60 -5.12 24.13
CA ASP A 86 -21.08 -5.06 24.28
C ASP A 86 -21.56 -5.88 25.49
N GLU A 87 -21.04 -7.09 25.67
CA GLU A 87 -21.29 -7.95 26.86
C GLU A 87 -20.92 -7.27 28.19
N HIS A 88 -19.94 -6.36 28.17
CA HIS A 88 -19.48 -5.60 29.33
C HIS A 88 -20.26 -4.27 29.53
N GLY A 89 -21.12 -3.91 28.58
CA GLY A 89 -22.02 -2.75 28.59
C GLY A 89 -21.94 -1.84 27.36
N CYS A 90 -20.98 -2.04 26.45
CA CYS A 90 -20.70 -1.08 25.37
C CYS A 90 -21.58 -1.26 24.13
N LYS A 91 -22.80 -0.71 24.19
CA LYS A 91 -23.78 -0.71 23.08
C LYS A 91 -23.42 0.22 21.91
N MET A 92 -22.14 0.49 21.70
CA MET A 92 -21.66 1.33 20.60
C MET A 92 -21.75 0.56 19.28
N VAL A 93 -22.42 1.15 18.30
CA VAL A 93 -22.48 0.66 16.92
C VAL A 93 -21.72 1.63 16.02
N LEU A 94 -20.78 1.10 15.25
CA LEU A 94 -19.89 1.87 14.38
C LEU A 94 -19.45 1.06 13.16
N LYS A 95 -18.83 1.71 12.18
CA LYS A 95 -18.18 1.02 11.05
C LYS A 95 -16.96 0.23 11.55
N LEU A 96 -16.71 -0.94 10.96
CA LEU A 96 -15.56 -1.78 11.27
C LEU A 96 -14.22 -1.01 11.16
N GLU A 97 -14.09 -0.10 10.18
CA GLU A 97 -12.93 0.80 10.01
C GLU A 97 -12.58 1.60 11.30
N LYS A 98 -13.57 1.89 12.15
CA LYS A 98 -13.43 2.75 13.36
C LYS A 98 -13.33 1.95 14.66
N LEU A 99 -13.60 0.64 14.61
CA LEU A 99 -13.58 -0.23 15.80
C LEU A 99 -12.22 -0.22 16.53
N PRO A 100 -11.04 -0.28 15.87
CA PRO A 100 -9.76 -0.25 16.58
C PRO A 100 -9.53 1.03 17.39
N ALA A 101 -9.91 2.20 16.84
CA ALA A 101 -9.82 3.47 17.54
C ALA A 101 -10.77 3.52 18.74
N HIS A 102 -12.02 3.07 18.56
CA HIS A 102 -12.97 3.00 19.67
C HIS A 102 -12.49 2.10 20.81
N LEU A 103 -11.88 0.93 20.54
CA LEU A 103 -11.41 0.02 21.59
C LEU A 103 -10.29 0.63 22.47
N GLN A 104 -9.47 1.54 21.91
CA GLN A 104 -8.44 2.26 22.68
C GLN A 104 -9.04 3.23 23.72
N GLU A 105 -10.25 3.76 23.47
CA GLU A 105 -10.91 4.75 24.32
C GLU A 105 -12.12 4.19 25.10
N CYS A 106 -12.70 3.07 24.64
CA CYS A 106 -13.92 2.44 25.15
C CYS A 106 -13.96 2.31 26.69
N GLU A 107 -14.90 3.01 27.32
CA GLU A 107 -15.08 3.10 28.78
C GLU A 107 -15.32 1.73 29.46
N PHE A 108 -15.95 0.80 28.75
CA PHE A 108 -16.28 -0.54 29.26
C PHE A 108 -15.19 -1.58 29.04
N ALA A 109 -14.07 -1.23 28.39
CA ALA A 109 -12.96 -2.15 28.20
C ALA A 109 -12.35 -2.52 29.56
N LEU A 110 -12.12 -3.81 29.78
CA LEU A 110 -11.40 -4.30 30.95
C LEU A 110 -9.90 -3.97 30.80
N ILE A 111 -9.33 -3.32 31.81
CA ILE A 111 -7.92 -2.93 31.87
C ILE A 111 -7.34 -3.28 33.24
N GLU A 112 -6.05 -3.62 33.28
CA GLU A 112 -5.36 -3.94 34.53
C GLU A 112 -4.83 -2.67 35.21
N CYS A 113 -5.08 -2.54 36.52
CA CYS A 113 -4.43 -1.51 37.33
C CYS A 113 -2.93 -1.79 37.44
N GLY A 114 -2.10 -0.96 36.79
CA GLY A 114 -0.63 -1.11 36.78
C GLY A 114 0.08 -1.07 38.14
N ALA A 115 -0.65 -0.79 39.23
CA ALA A 115 -0.13 -0.90 40.60
C ALA A 115 -0.48 -2.22 41.30
N CYS A 116 -1.57 -2.91 40.92
CA CYS A 116 -2.06 -4.10 41.65
C CYS A 116 -2.53 -5.29 40.79
N GLY A 117 -2.51 -5.18 39.47
CA GLY A 117 -2.90 -6.26 38.54
C GLY A 117 -4.39 -6.60 38.51
N LYS A 118 -5.24 -5.92 39.29
CA LYS A 118 -6.69 -6.12 39.23
C LYS A 118 -7.25 -5.57 37.91
N SER A 119 -7.99 -6.41 37.19
CA SER A 119 -8.78 -6.01 36.03
C SER A 119 -10.04 -5.26 36.48
N VAL A 120 -10.26 -4.05 35.96
CA VAL A 120 -11.44 -3.20 36.20
C VAL A 120 -11.90 -2.57 34.88
N LYS A 121 -13.11 -2.03 34.77
CA LYS A 121 -13.50 -1.30 33.54
C LYS A 121 -12.74 0.02 33.47
N ARG A 122 -12.47 0.52 32.26
CA ARG A 122 -11.73 1.77 32.03
C ARG A 122 -12.36 2.98 32.74
N PHE A 123 -13.68 3.07 32.85
CA PHE A 123 -14.34 4.14 33.63
C PHE A 123 -14.25 3.97 35.15
N GLU A 124 -14.06 2.74 35.64
CA GLU A 124 -13.96 2.40 37.08
C GLU A 124 -12.53 2.56 37.61
N LEU A 125 -11.53 2.73 36.74
CA LEU A 125 -10.12 2.85 37.11
C LEU A 125 -9.81 4.04 38.05
N PRO A 126 -10.39 5.26 37.90
CA PRO A 126 -10.13 6.37 38.81
C PRO A 126 -10.58 6.06 40.25
N ASP A 127 -11.82 5.57 40.40
CA ASP A 127 -12.40 5.18 41.69
C ASP A 127 -11.59 4.03 42.31
N HIS A 128 -11.21 3.04 41.48
CA HIS A 128 -10.33 1.96 41.89
C HIS A 128 -8.96 2.49 42.38
N HIS A 129 -8.39 3.53 41.78
CA HIS A 129 -7.14 4.12 42.22
C HIS A 129 -7.27 4.89 43.56
N GLU A 130 -8.42 5.51 43.84
CA GLU A 130 -8.70 6.06 45.17
C GLU A 130 -8.82 4.96 46.23
N GLU A 131 -9.31 3.77 45.86
CA GLU A 131 -9.45 2.64 46.78
C GLU A 131 -8.21 1.74 46.92
N CYS A 132 -7.34 1.68 45.90
CA CYS A 132 -6.26 0.70 45.75
C CYS A 132 -5.24 0.73 46.89
N GLU A 133 -5.14 -0.39 47.62
CA GLU A 133 -4.24 -0.56 48.77
C GLU A 133 -2.76 -0.31 48.44
N ILE A 134 -2.29 -0.73 47.26
CA ILE A 134 -0.89 -0.53 46.86
C ILE A 134 -0.62 0.96 46.60
N ILE A 135 -1.53 1.67 45.93
CA ILE A 135 -1.41 3.12 45.71
C ILE A 135 -1.46 3.87 47.04
N LYS A 136 -2.41 3.54 47.93
CA LYS A 136 -2.49 4.07 49.30
C LYS A 136 -1.19 3.85 50.08
N ASN A 137 -0.60 2.65 50.01
CA ASN A 137 0.65 2.32 50.70
C ASN A 137 1.86 3.07 50.12
N LEU A 138 1.94 3.26 48.80
CA LEU A 138 2.99 4.06 48.16
C LEU A 138 2.90 5.54 48.58
N VAL A 139 1.70 6.13 48.58
CA VAL A 139 1.45 7.51 49.02
C VAL A 139 1.74 7.66 50.52
N ALA A 140 1.34 6.71 51.36
CA ALA A 140 1.63 6.71 52.79
C ALA A 140 3.14 6.60 53.09
N LYS A 141 3.88 5.81 52.30
CA LYS A 141 5.35 5.70 52.39
C LYS A 141 6.01 7.04 52.08
N HIS A 142 5.62 7.71 50.99
CA HIS A 142 6.13 9.05 50.64
C HIS A 142 5.87 10.10 51.72
N LYS A 143 4.68 10.09 52.34
CA LYS A 143 4.32 11.02 53.44
C LYS A 143 5.15 10.83 54.71
N LYS A 144 5.79 9.66 54.92
CA LYS A 144 6.77 9.48 56.01
C LYS A 144 8.11 10.11 55.68
N THR A 145 8.69 9.82 54.50
CA THR A 145 10.03 10.32 54.12
C THR A 145 10.11 11.85 54.09
N GLN A 146 9.08 12.51 53.53
CA GLN A 146 9.06 13.97 53.42
C GLN A 146 9.25 14.71 54.76
N LYS A 147 8.83 14.11 55.88
CA LYS A 147 8.89 14.78 57.19
C LYS A 147 10.30 14.92 57.76
N GLU A 148 11.27 14.20 57.19
CA GLU A 148 12.71 14.30 57.53
C GLU A 148 13.48 15.10 56.47
N GLU A 149 13.02 15.11 55.21
CA GLU A 149 13.66 15.85 54.11
C GLU A 149 13.34 17.35 54.06
N LEU A 150 12.16 17.78 54.55
CA LEU A 150 11.62 19.15 54.43
C LEU A 150 12.35 20.25 55.26
N THR A 151 13.65 20.13 55.49
CA THR A 151 14.45 21.26 56.00
C THR A 151 14.79 22.24 54.87
N ILE A 152 14.84 23.54 55.18
CA ILE A 152 15.10 24.60 54.18
C ILE A 152 16.45 24.38 53.48
N ASP A 153 17.46 23.92 54.22
CA ASP A 153 18.80 23.61 53.69
C ASP A 153 18.78 22.44 52.69
N ASN A 154 18.08 21.34 52.99
CA ASN A 154 17.90 20.23 52.05
C ASN A 154 17.12 20.65 50.80
N LEU A 155 16.03 21.42 50.96
CA LEU A 155 15.25 21.93 49.83
C LEU A 155 16.09 22.85 48.94
N THR A 156 16.92 23.72 49.53
CA THR A 156 17.83 24.61 48.78
C THR A 156 18.87 23.80 47.99
N LYS A 157 19.41 22.72 48.58
CA LYS A 157 20.32 21.78 47.89
C LYS A 157 19.63 21.03 46.76
N GLN A 158 18.40 20.55 46.96
CA GLN A 158 17.61 19.89 45.92
C GLN A 158 17.29 20.85 44.76
N ILE A 159 16.93 22.11 45.03
CA ILE A 159 16.71 23.14 44.00
C ILE A 159 17.99 23.35 43.18
N ALA A 160 19.15 23.56 43.83
CA ALA A 160 20.42 23.77 43.12
C ALA A 160 20.83 22.56 42.23
N LEU A 161 20.56 21.32 42.67
CA LEU A 161 20.77 20.12 41.86
C LEU A 161 19.81 20.06 40.66
N LEU A 162 18.53 20.36 40.88
CA LEU A 162 17.52 20.41 39.82
C LEU A 162 17.79 21.51 38.80
N GLU A 163 18.32 22.67 39.21
CA GLU A 163 18.76 23.73 38.29
C GLU A 163 19.94 23.27 37.41
N VAL A 164 20.89 22.54 37.98
CA VAL A 164 22.02 21.96 37.23
C VAL A 164 21.52 20.92 36.21
N ASP A 165 20.63 20.02 36.61
CA ASP A 165 20.10 18.98 35.71
C ASP A 165 19.10 19.53 34.68
N LEU A 166 18.34 20.57 35.02
CA LEU A 166 17.53 21.34 34.06
C LEU A 166 18.40 22.00 32.99
N ASN A 167 19.59 22.50 33.35
CA ASN A 167 20.52 23.06 32.37
C ASN A 167 21.17 21.96 31.49
N LYS A 168 21.55 20.80 32.05
CA LYS A 168 22.06 19.65 31.27
C LYS A 168 21.02 19.11 30.28
N THR A 169 19.78 18.92 30.72
CA THR A 169 18.68 18.44 29.86
C THR A 169 18.34 19.46 28.78
N LYS A 170 18.41 20.76 29.09
CA LYS A 170 18.24 21.86 28.13
C LYS A 170 19.37 21.96 27.09
N THR A 171 20.61 21.58 27.40
CA THR A 171 21.68 21.46 26.39
C THR A 171 21.49 20.22 25.52
N ALA A 172 21.24 19.05 26.13
CA ALA A 172 20.99 17.81 25.38
C ALA A 172 19.77 17.91 24.45
N LEU A 173 18.71 18.62 24.86
CA LEU A 173 17.54 18.90 24.02
C LEU A 173 17.91 19.75 22.80
N ARG A 174 18.75 20.78 22.95
CA ARG A 174 19.21 21.63 21.84
C ARG A 174 20.08 20.87 20.84
N GLU A 175 20.90 19.94 21.33
CA GLU A 175 21.70 19.03 20.52
C GLU A 175 20.79 18.07 19.73
N SER A 176 19.84 17.42 20.42
CA SER A 176 18.85 16.53 19.80
C SER A 176 17.95 17.25 18.78
N GLU A 177 17.49 18.48 19.06
CA GLU A 177 16.82 19.29 18.05
C GLU A 177 17.72 19.58 16.83
N GLY A 178 19.03 19.72 17.04
CA GLY A 178 20.04 19.86 15.98
C GLY A 178 20.11 18.62 15.09
N ASP A 179 20.19 17.43 15.69
CA ASP A 179 20.13 16.16 14.98
C ASP A 179 18.79 15.99 14.24
N VAL A 180 17.65 16.30 14.87
CA VAL A 180 16.33 16.28 14.22
C VAL A 180 16.26 17.27 13.05
N ARG A 181 16.89 18.44 13.14
CA ARG A 181 17.02 19.39 12.02
C ARG A 181 17.90 18.84 10.89
N ARG A 182 18.96 18.08 11.20
CA ARG A 182 19.80 17.39 10.20
C ARG A 182 19.04 16.23 9.53
N VAL A 183 18.47 15.32 10.29
CA VAL A 183 17.70 14.16 9.78
C VAL A 183 16.49 14.62 8.97
N LYS A 184 15.79 15.70 9.36
CA LYS A 184 14.72 16.28 8.53
C LYS A 184 15.22 16.87 7.20
N ARG A 185 16.49 17.26 7.08
CA ARG A 185 17.10 17.67 5.79
C ARG A 185 17.47 16.45 4.94
N GLU A 186 18.11 15.46 5.56
CA GLU A 186 18.45 14.18 4.91
C GLU A 186 17.20 13.45 4.39
N LEU A 187 16.10 13.47 5.15
CA LEU A 187 14.82 12.93 4.73
C LEU A 187 14.24 13.65 3.51
N ARG A 188 14.30 15.00 3.45
CA ARG A 188 13.84 15.75 2.27
C ARG A 188 14.70 15.51 1.03
N GLU A 189 16.00 15.35 1.21
CA GLU A 189 16.93 14.99 0.13
C GLU A 189 16.60 13.59 -0.42
N LEU A 190 16.40 12.61 0.47
CA LEU A 190 15.99 11.25 0.09
C LEU A 190 14.58 11.22 -0.53
N GLN A 191 13.63 12.03 -0.03
CA GLN A 191 12.31 12.18 -0.63
C GLN A 191 12.40 12.76 -2.05
N PHE A 192 13.21 13.80 -2.27
CA PHE A 192 13.43 14.35 -3.62
C PHE A 192 14.11 13.33 -4.55
N GLN A 193 15.10 12.57 -4.06
CA GLN A 193 15.72 11.50 -4.85
C GLN A 193 14.75 10.35 -5.16
N LEU A 194 13.79 10.07 -4.26
CA LEU A 194 12.70 9.14 -4.51
C LEU A 194 11.67 9.72 -5.49
N GLU A 195 11.28 10.99 -5.39
CA GLU A 195 10.38 11.65 -6.36
C GLU A 195 10.99 11.67 -7.76
N VAL A 196 12.29 11.97 -7.89
CA VAL A 196 13.02 11.90 -9.17
C VAL A 196 13.01 10.46 -9.69
N ARG A 197 13.42 9.47 -8.90
CA ARG A 197 13.39 8.06 -9.34
C ARG A 197 11.99 7.57 -9.69
N MET A 198 10.98 7.93 -8.89
CA MET A 198 9.58 7.61 -9.18
C MET A 198 9.12 8.28 -10.47
N SER A 199 9.59 9.49 -10.80
CA SER A 199 9.31 10.11 -12.10
C SER A 199 10.05 9.43 -13.28
N GLU A 200 11.22 8.85 -13.04
CA GLU A 200 11.94 8.01 -14.01
C GLU A 200 11.28 6.62 -14.19
N GLU A 201 10.60 6.11 -13.14
CA GLU A 201 9.83 4.87 -13.15
C GLU A 201 8.38 5.06 -13.68
N GLN A 202 7.81 6.27 -13.56
CA GLN A 202 6.44 6.61 -13.99
C GLN A 202 6.28 6.91 -15.49
N GLU A 203 7.34 6.84 -16.30
CA GLU A 203 7.18 6.75 -17.78
C GLU A 203 6.75 5.35 -18.25
N PHE A 204 6.49 4.40 -17.33
CA PHE A 204 5.86 3.12 -17.64
C PHE A 204 4.33 3.20 -17.53
N ASP A 205 3.66 3.29 -18.69
CA ASP A 205 2.20 3.29 -18.82
C ASP A 205 1.59 2.01 -18.23
N GLN A 206 0.70 2.15 -17.26
CA GLN A 206 0.15 1.02 -16.48
C GLN A 206 -0.89 0.21 -17.27
N ASP A 207 -1.41 0.74 -18.39
CA ASP A 207 -2.30 0.03 -19.31
C ASP A 207 -1.54 -0.81 -20.37
N TRP A 208 -0.21 -0.81 -20.35
CA TRP A 208 0.63 -1.45 -21.39
C TRP A 208 0.80 -2.97 -21.20
N ASP A 209 -0.30 -3.71 -21.18
CA ASP A 209 -0.34 -5.18 -21.21
C ASP A 209 0.20 -5.74 -22.56
N PRO A 210 1.18 -6.69 -22.57
CA PRO A 210 1.66 -7.35 -23.80
C PRO A 210 0.61 -8.18 -24.56
N GLU A 211 -0.38 -8.71 -23.84
CA GLU A 211 -1.26 -9.81 -24.27
C GLU A 211 -2.73 -9.36 -24.46
N TYR A 212 -3.07 -8.13 -24.06
CA TYR A 212 -4.44 -7.60 -24.19
C TYR A 212 -4.92 -7.58 -25.65
N ASN A 213 -5.99 -8.32 -25.91
CA ASN A 213 -6.37 -8.72 -27.27
C ASN A 213 -7.40 -7.78 -27.94
N TYR A 214 -7.55 -6.54 -27.45
CA TYR A 214 -8.53 -5.57 -27.98
C TYR A 214 -7.97 -4.14 -28.08
N GLY A 215 -7.71 -3.72 -29.32
CA GLY A 215 -7.65 -2.31 -29.71
C GLY A 215 -6.31 -1.60 -29.51
N TYR A 216 -5.48 -1.58 -30.57
CA TYR A 216 -4.61 -0.41 -30.76
C TYR A 216 -5.46 0.81 -31.05
N SER A 217 -5.00 1.99 -30.62
CA SER A 217 -5.61 3.27 -30.92
C SER A 217 -4.67 4.15 -31.75
N PRO A 218 -5.15 5.18 -32.46
CA PRO A 218 -4.26 6.16 -33.10
C PRO A 218 -3.26 6.80 -32.13
N SER A 219 -3.67 7.01 -30.88
CA SER A 219 -2.82 7.46 -29.77
C SER A 219 -1.60 6.55 -29.57
N SER A 220 -1.76 5.24 -29.71
CA SER A 220 -0.69 4.25 -29.56
C SER A 220 0.43 4.42 -30.59
N ILE A 221 0.12 4.93 -31.80
CA ILE A 221 1.12 5.24 -32.83
C ILE A 221 1.99 6.42 -32.37
N ALA A 222 1.35 7.48 -31.85
CA ALA A 222 2.04 8.66 -31.34
C ALA A 222 2.86 8.37 -30.06
N GLN A 223 2.32 7.57 -29.13
CA GLN A 223 3.02 7.12 -27.92
C GLN A 223 4.29 6.33 -28.29
N LEU A 224 4.18 5.32 -29.18
CA LEU A 224 5.34 4.54 -29.63
C LEU A 224 6.38 5.41 -30.36
N ALA A 225 5.94 6.34 -31.20
CA ALA A 225 6.84 7.24 -31.92
C ALA A 225 7.58 8.19 -30.97
N SER A 226 6.89 8.71 -29.94
CA SER A 226 7.48 9.55 -28.90
C SER A 226 8.50 8.78 -28.05
N LEU A 227 8.14 7.58 -27.58
CA LEU A 227 9.01 6.70 -26.79
C LEU A 227 10.31 6.34 -27.52
N VAL A 228 10.23 5.98 -28.81
CA VAL A 228 11.40 5.69 -29.65
C VAL A 228 12.23 6.94 -29.91
N SER A 229 11.60 8.08 -30.17
CA SER A 229 12.30 9.35 -30.43
C SER A 229 13.03 9.89 -29.19
N ARG A 230 12.42 9.75 -28.00
CA ARG A 230 12.98 10.22 -26.72
C ARG A 230 14.34 9.60 -26.39
N TYR A 231 14.54 8.31 -26.72
CA TYR A 231 15.79 7.59 -26.44
C TYR A 231 16.45 7.01 -27.72
N LEU A 232 16.37 7.74 -28.84
CA LEU A 232 16.77 7.29 -30.19
C LEU A 232 18.09 6.50 -30.25
N LEU A 233 19.13 6.97 -29.55
CA LEU A 233 20.47 6.37 -29.56
C LEU A 233 20.66 5.26 -28.51
N ASN A 234 19.97 5.36 -27.36
CA ASN A 234 20.24 4.57 -26.16
C ASN A 234 18.95 3.89 -25.67
N LYS A 235 18.61 2.72 -26.21
CA LYS A 235 17.42 1.95 -25.77
C LYS A 235 17.45 1.70 -24.25
N PRO A 236 16.43 2.12 -23.47
CA PRO A 236 16.38 1.85 -22.04
C PRO A 236 16.45 0.35 -21.73
N TYR A 237 17.04 -0.05 -20.61
CA TYR A 237 17.34 -1.45 -20.32
C TYR A 237 16.07 -2.32 -20.23
N TYR A 238 15.01 -1.80 -19.60
CA TYR A 238 13.72 -2.46 -19.40
C TYR A 238 12.87 -2.64 -20.67
N VAL A 239 13.19 -1.94 -21.77
CA VAL A 239 12.41 -2.01 -23.02
C VAL A 239 12.80 -3.24 -23.83
N ASP A 240 11.91 -4.23 -23.96
CA ASP A 240 12.17 -5.35 -24.87
C ASP A 240 12.08 -4.93 -26.35
N ARG A 241 13.15 -5.24 -27.10
CA ARG A 241 13.30 -4.94 -28.53
C ARG A 241 12.20 -5.58 -29.37
N ASN A 242 11.84 -6.82 -29.06
CA ASN A 242 10.98 -7.64 -29.90
C ASN A 242 9.50 -7.35 -29.65
N ARG A 243 9.08 -7.09 -28.41
CA ARG A 243 7.73 -6.56 -28.09
C ARG A 243 7.49 -5.22 -28.77
N ILE A 244 8.45 -4.28 -28.71
CA ILE A 244 8.33 -3.00 -29.42
C ILE A 244 8.30 -3.21 -30.94
N PHE A 245 9.17 -4.06 -31.52
CA PHE A 245 9.13 -4.37 -32.96
C PHE A 245 7.78 -4.96 -33.38
N ASN A 246 7.22 -5.88 -32.59
CA ASN A 246 5.92 -6.49 -32.85
C ASN A 246 4.76 -5.48 -32.71
N ALA A 247 4.84 -4.53 -31.77
CA ALA A 247 3.87 -3.44 -31.66
C ALA A 247 3.93 -2.51 -32.89
N ILE A 248 5.12 -2.08 -33.31
CA ILE A 248 5.31 -1.27 -34.53
C ILE A 248 4.79 -2.03 -35.76
N LYS A 249 5.09 -3.33 -35.87
CA LYS A 249 4.57 -4.19 -36.95
C LYS A 249 3.05 -4.22 -36.98
N ARG A 250 2.39 -4.43 -35.83
CA ARG A 250 0.91 -4.41 -35.72
C ARG A 250 0.34 -3.04 -36.13
N CYS A 251 0.96 -1.94 -35.70
CA CYS A 251 0.58 -0.58 -36.13
C CYS A 251 0.72 -0.39 -37.65
N TYR A 252 1.79 -0.89 -38.27
CA TYR A 252 1.93 -0.86 -39.73
C TYR A 252 0.89 -1.75 -40.42
N ASP A 253 0.85 -3.05 -40.09
CA ASP A 253 -0.04 -4.04 -40.70
C ASP A 253 -1.51 -3.54 -40.71
N TYR A 254 -1.96 -2.94 -39.60
CA TYR A 254 -3.31 -2.42 -39.47
C TYR A 254 -3.52 -1.05 -40.14
N TYR A 255 -2.70 -0.03 -39.84
CA TYR A 255 -3.02 1.36 -40.20
C TYR A 255 -2.42 1.87 -41.51
N HIS A 256 -1.48 1.17 -42.15
CA HIS A 256 -0.78 1.69 -43.35
C HIS A 256 -1.71 2.08 -44.51
N GLY A 257 -2.85 1.41 -44.64
CA GLY A 257 -3.87 1.67 -45.67
C GLY A 257 -5.06 2.53 -45.20
N TYR A 258 -5.13 2.94 -43.93
CA TYR A 258 -6.25 3.74 -43.43
C TYR A 258 -6.08 5.23 -43.75
N ALA A 259 -7.14 5.84 -44.29
CA ALA A 259 -7.19 7.28 -44.51
C ALA A 259 -7.03 8.05 -43.18
N GLY A 260 -6.18 9.07 -43.18
CA GLY A 260 -5.80 9.85 -42.00
C GLY A 260 -4.46 9.43 -41.38
N TYR A 261 -4.25 8.13 -41.12
CA TYR A 261 -3.14 7.64 -40.28
C TYR A 261 -1.84 7.30 -41.02
N SER A 262 -1.84 7.35 -42.36
CA SER A 262 -0.67 6.98 -43.17
C SER A 262 0.55 7.90 -43.01
N GLN A 263 0.39 9.07 -42.37
CA GLN A 263 1.50 9.95 -41.96
C GLN A 263 2.02 9.63 -40.55
N ASP A 264 1.16 9.24 -39.62
CA ASP A 264 1.55 8.85 -38.26
C ASP A 264 2.33 7.54 -38.26
N VAL A 265 1.89 6.56 -39.07
CA VAL A 265 2.63 5.31 -39.30
C VAL A 265 4.00 5.60 -39.95
N HIS A 266 4.07 6.56 -40.88
CA HIS A 266 5.33 6.96 -41.51
C HIS A 266 6.29 7.60 -40.49
N MET A 267 5.79 8.47 -39.60
CA MET A 267 6.56 9.06 -38.50
C MET A 267 7.10 7.97 -37.54
N LEU A 268 6.24 7.04 -37.12
CA LEU A 268 6.63 5.92 -36.25
C LEU A 268 7.75 5.07 -36.89
N LEU A 269 7.61 4.72 -38.16
CA LEU A 269 8.60 3.92 -38.88
C LEU A 269 9.91 4.67 -39.11
N ALA A 270 9.86 5.97 -39.44
CA ALA A 270 11.06 6.79 -39.61
C ALA A 270 11.87 6.90 -38.29
N ALA A 271 11.20 7.17 -37.17
CA ALA A 271 11.83 7.17 -35.85
C ALA A 271 12.42 5.79 -35.48
N SER A 272 11.68 4.71 -35.77
CA SER A 272 12.12 3.33 -35.50
C SER A 272 13.34 2.93 -36.32
N TYR A 273 13.39 3.30 -37.60
CA TYR A 273 14.53 3.06 -38.49
C TYR A 273 15.77 3.88 -38.11
N ALA A 274 15.58 5.14 -37.71
CA ALA A 274 16.66 6.01 -37.22
C ALA A 274 17.22 5.62 -35.84
N SER A 275 16.48 4.81 -35.07
CA SER A 275 16.91 4.36 -33.74
C SER A 275 17.99 3.27 -33.79
N ASN A 276 18.85 3.23 -32.77
CA ASN A 276 19.82 2.15 -32.56
C ASN A 276 19.23 0.92 -31.85
N TRP A 277 17.92 0.87 -31.66
CA TRP A 277 17.28 -0.14 -30.82
C TRP A 277 17.27 -1.53 -31.46
N PHE A 278 17.08 -1.62 -32.77
CA PHE A 278 16.66 -2.83 -33.49
C PHE A 278 17.81 -3.57 -34.19
N THR A 279 17.60 -4.85 -34.53
CA THR A 279 18.56 -5.60 -35.37
C THR A 279 18.57 -5.10 -36.81
N GLU A 280 19.58 -5.48 -37.57
CA GLU A 280 19.71 -5.16 -39.00
C GLU A 280 18.51 -5.69 -39.80
N ASN A 281 18.13 -6.97 -39.59
CA ASN A 281 16.93 -7.56 -40.18
C ASN A 281 15.63 -6.81 -39.82
N GLN A 282 15.48 -6.34 -38.57
CA GLN A 282 14.33 -5.52 -38.17
C GLN A 282 14.33 -4.15 -38.88
N ARG A 283 15.51 -3.54 -39.10
CA ARG A 283 15.63 -2.29 -39.87
C ARG A 283 15.33 -2.48 -41.37
N SER A 284 15.71 -3.61 -41.97
CA SER A 284 15.31 -3.95 -43.36
C SER A 284 13.79 -4.09 -43.54
N ASN A 285 13.07 -4.52 -42.49
CA ASN A 285 11.61 -4.54 -42.51
C ASN A 285 11.04 -3.11 -42.49
N PHE A 286 11.55 -2.22 -41.64
CA PHE A 286 11.10 -0.82 -41.61
C PHE A 286 11.35 -0.07 -42.92
N ASP A 287 12.50 -0.25 -43.57
CA ASP A 287 12.78 0.31 -44.90
C ASP A 287 11.77 -0.21 -45.94
N SER A 288 11.54 -1.52 -45.98
CA SER A 288 10.54 -2.13 -46.88
C SER A 288 9.13 -1.54 -46.67
N TRP A 289 8.74 -1.29 -45.42
CA TRP A 289 7.44 -0.69 -45.06
C TRP A 289 7.35 0.80 -45.40
N LEU A 290 8.43 1.56 -45.20
CA LEU A 290 8.54 2.97 -45.61
C LEU A 290 8.47 3.13 -47.13
N GLN A 291 9.16 2.27 -47.88
CA GLN A 291 9.07 2.23 -49.35
C GLN A 291 7.65 1.90 -49.84
N ASN A 292 6.94 0.99 -49.16
CA ASN A 292 5.56 0.66 -49.51
C ASN A 292 4.62 1.86 -49.28
N LEU A 293 4.74 2.55 -48.14
CA LEU A 293 4.01 3.79 -47.86
C LEU A 293 4.30 4.89 -48.89
N ALA A 294 5.55 5.01 -49.35
CA ALA A 294 5.92 5.96 -50.39
C ALA A 294 5.24 5.61 -51.74
N ARG A 295 5.28 4.35 -52.16
CA ARG A 295 4.63 3.87 -53.41
C ARG A 295 3.12 4.06 -53.37
N ALA A 296 2.47 3.76 -52.24
CA ALA A 296 1.04 3.95 -52.06
C ALA A 296 0.60 5.42 -52.25
N ARG A 297 1.42 6.39 -51.80
CA ARG A 297 1.12 7.82 -51.99
C ARG A 297 1.13 8.23 -53.46
N PHE A 298 2.10 7.78 -54.25
CA PHE A 298 2.16 8.09 -55.70
C PHE A 298 0.95 7.54 -56.48
N LEU A 299 0.45 6.35 -56.10
CA LEU A 299 -0.73 5.74 -56.73
C LEU A 299 -2.06 6.41 -56.38
N ILE A 300 -2.10 7.21 -55.31
CA ILE A 300 -3.29 7.98 -54.88
C ILE A 300 -3.27 9.42 -55.46
N SER A 301 -2.11 9.87 -55.97
CA SER A 301 -1.91 11.19 -56.58
C SER A 301 -1.75 11.12 -58.11
N SER A 302 -2.32 10.10 -58.76
CA SER A 302 -2.30 9.86 -60.21
C SER A 302 -3.73 9.73 -60.74
#